data_AF-A0A9P7XHF1-F1
#
_entry.id   AF-A0A9P7XHF1-F1
#
_cell.length_a   1.000
_cell.length_b   1.000
_cell.length_c   1.000
_cell.angle_alpha   90.00
_cell.angle_beta   90.00
_cell.angle_gamma   90.00
#
_symmetry.space_group_name_H-M   'P 1'
#
loop_
_entity.id
_entity.type
_entity.pdbx_description
1 polymer ?
#
loop_
_entity_poly.entity_id
_entity_poly.type
_entity_poly.pdbx_seq_one_letter_code
_entity_poly.pdbx_strand_id
1 'polypeptide(L)'
;MSRPYRSQYNFQVMKDLQQAVKHFTPSASATAAVKISDVRSVASYSWLNERTPTILVPGAPPVWTNHNPERAPPDLGWTFIDQNSARMGANRSPLTPIFAALQDLGKLEELRGLDLVTDRSNLRKLLRWATGDPKLRDFRIEVEAAGDTVLFTRVKKKDMSLNNGGQGYGNEYKKAATTQPLGSEKATGHHRITGLSLGGIKVLLCFEVDACIRITNAEDQDGLTGAIAGFTTTAKRFPGVTIRRSASRTIVPQSSTIELRTRVAHRLVDWESIYSQLYLSQTPYLYLAKHKREHFQPAEKHDLAGPELQGYAEQAEAGMVKLQDVLLQILECAKKEGEGMGMSLACQDGSLALYRRKKGTGRAVGKEILAMFKFGKE
;
A
#
# COMPACT_ATOMS: atom_id res chain seq x y z
N MET A 1 28.84 -29.25 5.23
CA MET A 1 29.41 -27.91 4.97
C MET A 1 28.53 -27.18 3.98
N SER A 2 27.65 -26.32 4.48
CA SER A 2 26.69 -25.57 3.65
C SER A 2 27.39 -24.39 2.99
N ARG A 3 27.44 -24.37 1.65
CA ARG A 3 27.96 -23.22 0.90
C ARG A 3 27.09 -21.99 1.22
N PRO A 4 27.67 -20.82 1.54
CA PRO A 4 26.89 -19.61 1.69
C PRO A 4 26.29 -19.25 0.33
N TYR A 5 24.98 -19.04 0.31
CA TYR A 5 24.25 -18.51 -0.84
C TYR A 5 24.72 -17.07 -1.10
N ARG A 6 25.83 -16.90 -1.83
CA ARG A 6 26.22 -15.59 -2.38
C ARG A 6 25.27 -15.24 -3.52
N SER A 7 24.22 -14.49 -3.19
CA SER A 7 23.36 -13.84 -4.16
C SER A 7 24.17 -12.82 -4.97
N GLN A 8 24.61 -13.18 -6.17
CA GLN A 8 24.94 -12.19 -7.21
C GLN A 8 23.69 -11.34 -7.49
N TYR A 9 23.88 -10.06 -7.82
CA TYR A 9 22.91 -8.95 -7.91
C TYR A 9 22.70 -8.14 -6.61
N ASN A 10 23.54 -7.11 -6.46
CA ASN A 10 23.61 -6.11 -5.39
C ASN A 10 22.35 -5.21 -5.32
N PHE A 11 21.33 -5.64 -4.57
CA PHE A 11 20.47 -4.65 -3.91
C PHE A 11 21.15 -4.26 -2.62
N GLN A 12 21.90 -3.16 -2.67
CA GLN A 12 22.53 -2.63 -1.48
C GLN A 12 21.55 -1.64 -0.86
N VAL A 13 20.92 -2.06 0.24
CA VAL A 13 20.10 -1.16 1.06
C VAL A 13 20.88 0.12 1.41
N MET A 14 22.19 -0.01 1.60
CA MET A 14 23.12 1.07 1.93
C MET A 14 23.64 1.89 0.73
N LYS A 15 23.20 1.60 -0.50
CA LYS A 15 23.73 2.27 -1.69
C LYS A 15 23.50 3.78 -1.62
N ASP A 16 24.52 4.58 -1.93
CA ASP A 16 24.42 6.04 -1.99
C ASP A 16 24.03 6.73 -0.66
N LEU A 17 24.08 6.01 0.46
CA LEU A 17 23.89 6.57 1.79
C LEU A 17 25.21 7.17 2.30
N GLN A 18 25.10 8.29 2.99
CA GLN A 18 26.20 8.97 3.67
C GLN A 18 26.20 8.61 5.16
N GLN A 19 26.66 9.51 6.02
CA GLN A 19 26.65 9.31 7.46
C GLN A 19 25.21 9.17 7.99
N ALA A 20 25.04 8.30 8.99
CA ALA A 20 23.79 8.18 9.72
C ALA A 20 23.49 9.49 10.47
N VAL A 21 22.27 9.97 10.33
CA VAL A 21 21.71 11.09 11.09
C VAL A 21 21.28 10.61 12.47
N LYS A 22 20.58 9.48 12.54
CA LYS A 22 20.07 8.91 13.78
C LYS A 22 19.89 7.39 13.64
N HIS A 23 20.35 6.66 14.65
CA HIS A 23 20.00 5.26 14.85
C HIS A 23 18.74 5.16 15.71
N PHE A 24 17.87 4.20 15.41
CA PHE A 24 16.64 3.96 16.15
C PHE A 24 16.73 2.64 16.91
N THR A 25 16.09 2.61 18.06
CA THR A 25 15.91 1.40 18.87
C THR A 25 14.41 1.13 19.04
N PRO A 26 13.97 -0.14 18.99
CA PRO A 26 12.60 -0.48 19.32
C PRO A 26 12.28 -0.08 20.76
N SER A 27 11.08 0.44 20.99
CA SER A 27 10.61 0.77 22.34
C SER A 27 10.49 -0.49 23.21
N ALA A 28 11.01 -0.41 24.43
CA ALA A 28 10.96 -1.50 25.42
C ALA A 28 9.64 -1.53 26.21
N SER A 29 8.90 -0.42 26.24
CA SER A 29 7.66 -0.27 26.99
C SER A 29 6.47 -0.19 26.04
N ALA A 30 5.45 -1.03 26.26
CA ALA A 30 4.14 -0.77 25.71
C ALA A 30 3.35 0.03 26.76
N THR A 31 3.17 1.32 26.53
CA THR A 31 2.02 2.04 27.10
C THR A 31 0.73 1.49 26.50
N ALA A 32 -0.42 2.03 26.94
CA ALA A 32 -1.75 1.57 26.54
C ALA A 32 -1.88 1.30 25.03
N ALA A 33 -2.68 0.29 24.67
CA ALA A 33 -2.90 -0.14 23.29
C ALA A 33 -3.25 1.04 22.36
N VAL A 34 -2.57 1.10 21.20
CA VAL A 34 -2.80 2.14 20.18
C VAL A 34 -3.70 1.59 19.10
N LYS A 35 -4.85 2.24 18.93
CA LYS A 35 -5.80 1.90 17.88
C LYS A 35 -5.66 2.83 16.68
N ILE A 36 -6.00 2.32 15.51
CA ILE A 36 -6.21 3.14 14.33
C ILE A 36 -7.63 3.73 14.42
N SER A 37 -7.75 5.05 14.26
CA SER A 37 -9.03 5.77 14.30
C SER A 37 -9.18 6.68 13.08
N ASP A 38 -10.33 7.37 12.99
CA ASP A 38 -10.60 8.41 11.98
C ASP A 38 -10.39 7.96 10.53
N VAL A 39 -10.72 6.69 10.28
CA VAL A 39 -10.52 6.02 9.00
C VAL A 39 -11.53 6.55 7.99
N ARG A 40 -11.03 7.16 6.91
CA ARG A 40 -11.87 7.74 5.84
C ARG A 40 -11.31 7.48 4.46
N SER A 41 -12.18 7.07 3.54
CA SER A 41 -11.83 6.92 2.13
C SER A 41 -11.70 8.30 1.49
N VAL A 42 -10.47 8.72 1.20
CA VAL A 42 -10.18 10.07 0.69
C VAL A 42 -10.22 10.10 -0.83
N ALA A 43 -9.52 9.15 -1.46
CA ALA A 43 -9.41 9.05 -2.90
C ALA A 43 -9.14 7.60 -3.32
N SER A 44 -9.19 7.34 -4.62
CA SER A 44 -8.73 6.07 -5.18
C SER A 44 -8.32 6.26 -6.63
N TYR A 45 -7.51 5.32 -7.13
CA TYR A 45 -7.19 5.25 -8.54
C TYR A 45 -6.93 3.82 -8.98
N SER A 46 -7.15 3.52 -10.25
CA SER A 46 -6.78 2.23 -10.85
C SER A 46 -5.81 2.43 -12.00
N TRP A 47 -4.71 1.68 -12.04
CA TRP A 47 -3.77 1.73 -13.15
C TRP A 47 -4.38 1.07 -14.39
N LEU A 48 -4.38 1.77 -15.52
CA LEU A 48 -4.84 1.21 -16.79
C LEU A 48 -3.67 0.60 -17.57
N ASN A 49 -3.92 -0.51 -18.27
CA ASN A 49 -2.94 -1.14 -19.13
C ASN A 49 -2.76 -0.35 -20.45
N GLU A 50 -2.00 0.73 -20.38
CA GLU A 50 -1.76 1.62 -21.52
C GLU A 50 -0.27 1.89 -21.74
N ARG A 51 0.06 2.37 -22.95
CA ARG A 51 1.43 2.69 -23.34
C ARG A 51 2.03 3.83 -22.52
N THR A 52 1.20 4.81 -22.17
CA THR A 52 1.58 5.89 -21.26
C THR A 52 1.09 5.56 -19.85
N PRO A 53 1.77 6.01 -18.79
CA PRO A 53 1.24 5.91 -17.42
C PRO A 53 -0.13 6.60 -17.36
N THR A 54 -1.19 5.82 -17.22
CA THR A 54 -2.57 6.29 -17.18
C THR A 54 -3.26 5.70 -15.96
N ILE A 55 -3.92 6.54 -15.18
CA ILE A 55 -4.77 6.14 -14.06
C ILE A 55 -6.23 6.53 -14.31
N LEU A 56 -7.13 5.70 -13.79
CA LEU A 56 -8.55 5.99 -13.67
C LEU A 56 -8.85 6.60 -12.31
N VAL A 57 -9.58 7.73 -12.26
CA VAL A 57 -9.88 8.49 -11.03
C VAL A 57 -11.38 8.90 -10.95
N PRO A 58 -12.10 8.56 -9.86
CA PRO A 58 -11.70 7.55 -8.89
C PRO A 58 -11.62 6.18 -9.56
N GLY A 59 -10.68 5.34 -9.15
CA GLY A 59 -10.68 3.93 -9.54
C GLY A 59 -11.72 3.15 -8.75
N ALA A 60 -12.06 1.95 -9.22
CA ALA A 60 -12.80 0.94 -8.46
C ALA A 60 -12.04 -0.40 -8.46
N PRO A 61 -12.07 -1.17 -7.36
CA PRO A 61 -11.52 -2.52 -7.33
C PRO A 61 -12.45 -3.51 -8.07
N PRO A 62 -11.93 -4.67 -8.49
CA PRO A 62 -12.75 -5.77 -8.99
C PRO A 62 -13.83 -6.19 -7.99
N VAL A 63 -14.97 -6.63 -8.50
CA VAL A 63 -16.12 -7.05 -7.68
C VAL A 63 -16.09 -8.57 -7.51
N TRP A 64 -16.17 -9.05 -6.27
CA TRP A 64 -16.31 -10.46 -5.95
C TRP A 64 -17.60 -11.05 -6.54
N THR A 65 -17.49 -12.16 -7.27
CA THR A 65 -18.62 -12.72 -8.05
C THR A 65 -19.55 -13.61 -7.24
N ASN A 66 -19.27 -13.86 -5.95
CA ASN A 66 -19.88 -14.93 -5.15
C ASN A 66 -19.68 -16.35 -5.72
N HIS A 67 -18.93 -16.49 -6.81
CA HIS A 67 -18.58 -17.76 -7.41
C HIS A 67 -17.14 -18.11 -7.03
N ASN A 68 -16.95 -19.23 -6.33
CA ASN A 68 -15.63 -19.76 -6.04
C ASN A 68 -15.11 -20.55 -7.26
N PRO A 69 -14.02 -20.12 -7.93
CA PRO A 69 -13.49 -20.89 -9.03
C PRO A 69 -12.91 -22.20 -8.50
N GLU A 70 -13.41 -23.34 -8.98
CA GLU A 70 -12.91 -24.68 -8.61
C GLU A 70 -11.49 -24.93 -9.13
N ARG A 71 -11.13 -24.26 -10.23
CA ARG A 71 -9.83 -24.38 -10.88
C ARG A 71 -9.33 -23.03 -11.38
N ALA A 72 -8.03 -22.76 -11.18
CA ALA A 72 -7.33 -21.66 -11.84
C ALA A 72 -5.94 -22.11 -12.33
N PRO A 73 -5.48 -21.63 -13.49
CA PRO A 73 -4.13 -21.94 -13.97
C PRO A 73 -3.06 -21.34 -13.03
N PRO A 74 -1.81 -21.85 -13.07
CA PRO A 74 -0.72 -21.22 -12.34
C PRO A 74 -0.47 -19.80 -12.86
N ASP A 75 -0.04 -18.93 -11.95
CA ASP A 75 0.35 -17.56 -12.28
C ASP A 75 1.54 -17.59 -13.25
N LEU A 76 1.41 -16.90 -14.38
CA LEU A 76 2.42 -16.85 -15.43
C LEU A 76 2.73 -15.42 -15.86
N GLY A 77 3.99 -15.18 -16.22
CA GLY A 77 4.45 -13.90 -16.75
C GLY A 77 4.82 -12.90 -15.66
N TRP A 78 4.81 -11.62 -16.05
CA TRP A 78 5.28 -10.52 -15.22
C TRP A 78 4.21 -10.04 -14.24
N THR A 79 4.58 -9.92 -12.97
CA THR A 79 3.74 -9.40 -11.89
C THR A 79 4.39 -8.20 -11.23
N PHE A 80 3.58 -7.25 -10.76
CA PHE A 80 4.09 -6.08 -10.05
C PHE A 80 4.40 -6.43 -8.59
N ILE A 81 5.62 -6.08 -8.15
CA ILE A 81 5.97 -6.02 -6.73
C ILE A 81 5.57 -4.65 -6.18
N ASP A 82 5.76 -3.60 -6.97
CA ASP A 82 5.35 -2.22 -6.69
C ASP A 82 4.88 -1.58 -8.00
N GLN A 83 3.55 -1.54 -8.20
CA GLN A 83 2.96 -1.11 -9.47
C GLN A 83 3.18 0.38 -9.73
N ASN A 84 3.06 1.21 -8.69
CA ASN A 84 3.35 2.64 -8.80
C ASN A 84 4.79 2.86 -9.26
N SER A 85 5.74 2.22 -8.59
CA SER A 85 7.16 2.33 -8.90
C SER A 85 7.47 1.85 -10.33
N ALA A 86 6.90 0.70 -10.75
CA ALA A 86 7.10 0.15 -12.09
C ALA A 86 6.54 1.06 -13.19
N ARG A 87 5.34 1.62 -12.99
CA ARG A 87 4.66 2.49 -13.98
C ARG A 87 5.29 3.87 -14.08
N MET A 88 5.74 4.43 -12.96
CA MET A 88 6.38 5.75 -12.94
C MET A 88 7.82 5.72 -13.47
N GLY A 89 8.50 4.57 -13.33
CA GLY A 89 9.88 4.37 -13.77
C GLY A 89 10.89 5.00 -12.81
N ALA A 90 12.17 5.00 -13.20
CA ALA A 90 13.27 5.43 -12.33
C ALA A 90 13.33 6.96 -12.10
N ASN A 91 12.77 7.76 -13.00
CA ASN A 91 12.96 9.22 -13.03
C ASN A 91 11.78 10.02 -12.45
N ARG A 92 10.75 9.35 -11.95
CA ARG A 92 9.55 9.99 -11.41
C ARG A 92 9.17 9.36 -10.07
N SER A 93 8.50 10.15 -9.25
CA SER A 93 8.05 9.71 -7.94
C SER A 93 6.96 8.62 -8.05
N PRO A 94 7.11 7.48 -7.36
CA PRO A 94 6.02 6.52 -7.17
C PRO A 94 4.81 7.10 -6.42
N LEU A 95 4.94 8.26 -5.76
CA LEU A 95 3.83 8.93 -5.09
C LEU A 95 2.96 9.76 -6.03
N THR A 96 3.44 10.08 -7.24
CA THR A 96 2.71 10.91 -8.23
C THR A 96 1.23 10.54 -8.42
N PRO A 97 0.83 9.25 -8.53
CA PRO A 97 -0.58 8.88 -8.71
C PRO A 97 -1.49 9.30 -7.54
N ILE A 98 -0.95 9.33 -6.31
CA ILE A 98 -1.69 9.73 -5.11
C ILE A 98 -2.10 11.19 -5.24
N PHE A 99 -1.12 12.06 -5.50
CA PHE A 99 -1.33 13.51 -5.62
C PHE A 99 -2.12 13.88 -6.88
N ALA A 100 -1.92 13.16 -7.99
CA ALA A 100 -2.73 13.31 -9.19
C ALA A 100 -4.21 13.01 -8.92
N ALA A 101 -4.52 11.94 -8.17
CA ALA A 101 -5.89 11.59 -7.80
C ALA A 101 -6.51 12.63 -6.85
N LEU A 102 -5.77 13.07 -5.82
CA LEU A 102 -6.24 14.13 -4.90
C LEU A 102 -6.56 15.43 -5.64
N GLN A 103 -5.64 15.91 -6.49
CA GLN A 103 -5.87 17.14 -7.25
C GLN A 103 -7.07 17.01 -8.19
N ASP A 104 -7.21 15.89 -8.90
CA ASP A 104 -8.34 15.71 -9.81
C ASP A 104 -9.68 15.64 -9.09
N LEU A 105 -9.71 15.06 -7.88
CA LEU A 105 -10.88 14.98 -7.01
C LEU A 105 -11.16 16.28 -6.24
N GLY A 106 -10.29 17.28 -6.31
CA GLY A 106 -10.41 18.50 -5.52
C GLY A 106 -10.28 18.22 -4.02
N LYS A 107 -9.35 17.33 -3.66
CA LYS A 107 -9.08 16.79 -2.31
C LYS A 107 -7.72 17.21 -1.76
N LEU A 108 -7.23 18.40 -2.12
CA LEU A 108 -5.93 18.88 -1.66
C LEU A 108 -5.99 19.43 -0.22
N GLU A 109 -7.17 19.79 0.28
CA GLU A 109 -7.41 20.14 1.68
C GLU A 109 -7.01 19.01 2.63
N GLU A 110 -7.01 17.77 2.14
CA GLU A 110 -6.60 16.58 2.87
C GLU A 110 -5.13 16.54 3.24
N LEU A 111 -4.32 17.39 2.60
CA LEU A 111 -2.91 17.55 2.91
C LEU A 111 -2.67 18.48 4.12
N ARG A 112 -3.69 19.24 4.55
CA ARG A 112 -3.56 20.21 5.65
C ARG A 112 -3.39 19.49 6.98
N GLY A 113 -2.32 19.82 7.69
CA GLY A 113 -2.03 19.24 9.00
C GLY A 113 -1.75 17.73 8.99
N LEU A 114 -1.36 17.15 7.85
CA LEU A 114 -0.89 15.77 7.79
C LEU A 114 0.52 15.66 8.37
N ASP A 115 0.78 14.55 9.06
CA ASP A 115 2.12 14.22 9.54
C ASP A 115 2.89 13.33 8.55
N LEU A 116 2.19 12.39 7.92
CA LEU A 116 2.80 11.34 7.11
C LEU A 116 1.98 10.99 5.87
N VAL A 117 2.64 10.93 4.70
CA VAL A 117 2.12 10.23 3.52
C VAL A 117 2.98 9.00 3.26
N THR A 118 2.36 7.83 3.16
CA THR A 118 3.10 6.57 3.01
C THR A 118 2.24 5.48 2.35
N ASP A 119 2.83 4.30 2.17
CA ASP A 119 2.10 3.09 1.77
C ASP A 119 2.03 2.05 2.90
N ARG A 120 1.06 1.14 2.80
CA ARG A 120 0.91 0.02 3.76
C ARG A 120 2.18 -0.84 3.86
N SER A 121 2.95 -0.97 2.78
CA SER A 121 4.16 -1.79 2.79
C SER A 121 5.26 -1.21 3.66
N ASN A 122 5.40 0.11 3.71
CA ASN A 122 6.38 0.82 4.51
C ASN A 122 6.01 0.72 5.99
N LEU A 123 4.75 0.97 6.35
CA LEU A 123 4.27 0.74 7.72
C LEU A 123 4.45 -0.70 8.17
N ARG A 124 4.16 -1.69 7.31
CA ARG A 124 4.38 -3.09 7.64
C ARG A 124 5.85 -3.44 7.87
N LYS A 125 6.79 -2.86 7.10
CA LYS A 125 8.23 -3.07 7.34
C LYS A 125 8.65 -2.52 8.70
N LEU A 126 8.20 -1.31 9.02
CA LEU A 126 8.50 -0.65 10.30
C LEU A 126 7.89 -1.39 11.48
N LEU A 127 6.64 -1.84 11.35
CA LEU A 127 5.97 -2.65 12.37
C LEU A 127 6.78 -3.91 12.68
N ARG A 128 7.15 -4.66 11.64
CA ARG A 128 7.93 -5.91 11.78
C ARG A 128 9.30 -5.67 12.41
N TRP A 129 9.94 -4.54 12.10
CA TRP A 129 11.19 -4.16 12.75
C TRP A 129 10.95 -3.81 14.23
N ALA A 130 9.96 -2.97 14.52
CA ALA A 130 9.65 -2.52 15.88
C ALA A 130 9.18 -3.64 16.81
N THR A 131 8.53 -4.68 16.25
CA THR A 131 8.08 -5.85 17.01
C THR A 131 9.11 -6.99 17.06
N GLY A 132 10.27 -6.85 16.39
CA GLY A 132 11.32 -7.87 16.39
C GLY A 132 10.96 -9.13 15.61
N ASP A 133 10.23 -9.01 14.50
CA ASP A 133 9.80 -10.17 13.68
C ASP A 133 11.03 -10.96 13.18
N PRO A 134 11.14 -12.27 13.48
CA PRO A 134 12.29 -13.10 13.07
C PRO A 134 12.42 -13.28 11.56
N LYS A 135 11.35 -13.03 10.80
CA LYS A 135 11.31 -13.07 9.33
C LYS A 135 11.57 -11.67 8.73
N LEU A 136 12.06 -10.70 9.51
CA LEU A 136 12.44 -9.38 9.03
C LEU A 136 13.45 -9.52 7.89
N ARG A 137 13.32 -8.66 6.88
CA ARG A 137 14.27 -8.58 5.78
C ARG A 137 14.78 -7.16 5.69
N ASP A 138 16.02 -7.02 5.23
CA ASP A 138 16.58 -5.72 4.88
C ASP A 138 15.63 -4.91 4.00
N PHE A 139 15.48 -3.64 4.34
CA PHE A 139 14.59 -2.75 3.61
C PHE A 139 15.12 -1.33 3.59
N ARG A 140 14.63 -0.58 2.62
CA ARG A 140 14.84 0.85 2.49
C ARG A 140 13.52 1.57 2.24
N ILE A 141 13.42 2.77 2.78
CA ILE A 141 12.33 3.71 2.58
C ILE A 141 12.99 5.07 2.30
N GLU A 142 12.64 5.71 1.20
CA GLU A 142 13.05 7.11 1.01
C GLU A 142 12.15 8.01 1.83
N VAL A 143 12.75 9.00 2.47
CA VAL A 143 12.13 9.94 3.39
C VAL A 143 12.43 11.36 2.89
N GLU A 144 11.38 12.14 2.67
CA GLU A 144 11.48 13.55 2.26
C GLU A 144 10.48 14.39 3.07
N ALA A 145 10.93 15.51 3.62
CA ALA A 145 10.05 16.49 4.26
C ALA A 145 9.41 17.43 3.22
N ALA A 146 8.14 17.73 3.41
CA ALA A 146 7.34 18.66 2.61
C ALA A 146 6.49 19.50 3.58
N GLY A 147 6.98 20.69 3.93
CA GLY A 147 6.48 21.47 5.05
C GLY A 147 6.58 20.68 6.36
N ASP A 148 5.46 20.61 7.07
CA ASP A 148 5.34 19.84 8.31
C ASP A 148 4.97 18.37 8.08
N THR A 149 4.78 17.95 6.82
CA THR A 149 4.47 16.57 6.45
C THR A 149 5.73 15.84 5.99
N VAL A 150 5.84 14.55 6.32
CA VAL A 150 6.92 13.69 5.84
C VAL A 150 6.36 12.66 4.85
N LEU A 151 7.11 12.40 3.78
CA LEU A 151 6.72 11.51 2.69
C LEU A 151 7.63 10.28 2.68
N PHE A 152 7.03 9.09 2.78
CA PHE A 152 7.74 7.82 2.71
C PHE A 152 7.51 7.16 1.36
N THR A 153 8.57 7.07 0.55
CA THR A 153 8.53 6.36 -0.73
C THR A 153 9.15 4.96 -0.57
N ARG A 154 8.40 3.95 -0.99
CA ARG A 154 8.86 2.56 -0.98
C ARG A 154 10.04 2.36 -1.93
N VAL A 155 11.05 1.62 -1.46
CA VAL A 155 12.16 1.14 -2.29
C VAL A 155 12.13 -0.39 -2.34
N LYS A 156 12.28 -0.93 -3.55
CA LYS A 156 12.42 -2.37 -3.82
C LYS A 156 13.60 -2.63 -4.74
N LYS A 157 14.16 -3.84 -4.64
CA LYS A 157 15.22 -4.34 -5.55
C LYS A 157 14.74 -4.42 -6.99
N LYS A 158 13.50 -4.86 -7.17
CA LYS A 158 12.80 -4.95 -8.44
C LYS A 158 11.38 -4.48 -8.20
N ASP A 159 10.84 -3.77 -9.18
CA ASP A 159 9.45 -3.33 -9.17
C ASP A 159 8.51 -4.39 -9.76
N MET A 160 9.08 -5.39 -10.46
CA MET A 160 8.38 -6.52 -11.05
C MET A 160 9.12 -7.84 -10.84
N SER A 161 8.37 -8.93 -10.83
CA SER A 161 8.88 -10.31 -10.80
C SER A 161 8.34 -11.10 -11.99
N LEU A 162 9.20 -11.93 -12.58
CA LEU A 162 8.77 -12.92 -13.57
C LEU A 162 8.38 -14.20 -12.84
N ASN A 163 7.18 -14.69 -13.12
CA ASN A 163 6.69 -15.98 -12.66
C ASN A 163 6.64 -16.96 -13.83
N ASN A 164 7.36 -18.08 -13.68
CA ASN A 164 7.44 -19.15 -14.67
C ASN A 164 6.47 -20.31 -14.34
N GLY A 165 5.36 -20.04 -13.65
CA GLY A 165 4.33 -21.03 -13.30
C GLY A 165 4.56 -21.75 -11.97
N GLY A 166 5.68 -21.48 -11.28
CA GLY A 166 6.04 -22.14 -10.03
C GLY A 166 5.75 -21.35 -8.75
N GLN A 167 5.40 -20.06 -8.83
CA GLN A 167 5.34 -19.18 -7.65
C GLN A 167 3.94 -19.05 -7.03
N GLY A 168 2.88 -19.59 -7.65
CA GLY A 168 1.54 -19.57 -7.08
C GLY A 168 0.43 -19.54 -8.11
N TYR A 169 -0.79 -19.33 -7.61
CA TYR A 169 -2.05 -19.30 -8.37
C TYR A 169 -2.90 -18.07 -7.98
N GLY A 170 -2.30 -17.10 -7.27
CA GLY A 170 -3.04 -16.03 -6.61
C GLY A 170 -3.64 -15.04 -7.59
N ASN A 171 -2.89 -14.66 -8.63
CA ASN A 171 -3.38 -13.68 -9.61
C ASN A 171 -4.46 -14.28 -10.50
N GLU A 172 -4.25 -15.50 -11.00
CA GLU A 172 -5.25 -16.19 -11.84
C GLU A 172 -6.50 -16.55 -11.04
N TYR A 173 -6.37 -16.97 -9.77
CA TYR A 173 -7.53 -17.14 -8.89
C TYR A 173 -8.31 -15.83 -8.72
N LYS A 174 -7.62 -14.71 -8.43
CA LYS A 174 -8.26 -13.39 -8.29
C LYS A 174 -9.02 -13.00 -9.56
N LYS A 175 -8.43 -13.19 -10.75
CA LYS A 175 -9.10 -12.93 -12.03
C LYS A 175 -10.36 -13.79 -12.22
N ALA A 176 -10.30 -15.07 -11.87
CA ALA A 176 -11.42 -15.99 -12.02
C ALA A 176 -12.54 -15.76 -10.98
N ALA A 177 -12.19 -15.26 -9.79
CA ALA A 177 -13.12 -15.06 -8.68
C ALA A 177 -13.73 -13.65 -8.62
N THR A 178 -13.33 -12.75 -9.54
CA THR A 178 -13.79 -11.36 -9.57
C THR A 178 -14.22 -10.94 -10.97
N THR A 179 -14.95 -9.84 -11.07
CA THR A 179 -15.32 -9.19 -12.34
C THR A 179 -14.96 -7.72 -12.27
N GLN A 180 -14.38 -7.19 -13.34
CA GLN A 180 -14.10 -5.76 -13.44
C GLN A 180 -15.41 -4.97 -13.47
N PRO A 181 -15.55 -3.89 -12.67
CA PRO A 181 -16.57 -2.87 -12.91
C PRO A 181 -16.62 -2.43 -14.38
N LEU A 182 -17.82 -2.06 -14.84
CA LEU A 182 -17.97 -1.46 -16.16
C LEU A 182 -17.10 -0.21 -16.28
N GLY A 183 -16.37 -0.08 -17.38
CA GLY A 183 -15.33 0.92 -17.57
C GLY A 183 -13.98 0.52 -17.00
N SER A 184 -13.85 -0.30 -15.96
CA SER A 184 -12.51 -0.67 -15.46
C SER A 184 -11.88 -1.86 -16.19
N GLU A 185 -12.30 -2.22 -17.40
CA GLU A 185 -11.89 -3.46 -18.08
C GLU A 185 -10.37 -3.51 -18.34
N LYS A 186 -9.74 -2.34 -18.52
CA LYS A 186 -8.28 -2.22 -18.70
C LYS A 186 -7.52 -2.03 -17.39
N ALA A 187 -8.17 -2.05 -16.23
CA ALA A 187 -7.51 -1.88 -14.95
C ALA A 187 -6.60 -3.07 -14.61
N THR A 188 -5.43 -2.78 -14.06
CA THR A 188 -4.38 -3.76 -13.72
C THR A 188 -4.02 -3.76 -12.23
N GLY A 189 -4.69 -2.92 -11.45
CA GLY A 189 -4.51 -2.81 -10.01
C GLY A 189 -5.23 -1.57 -9.49
N HIS A 190 -5.94 -1.72 -8.38
CA HIS A 190 -6.72 -0.67 -7.75
C HIS A 190 -6.05 -0.24 -6.45
N HIS A 191 -5.88 1.07 -6.28
CA HIS A 191 -5.24 1.67 -5.13
C HIS A 191 -6.23 2.58 -4.39
N ARG A 192 -6.35 2.34 -3.08
CA ARG A 192 -7.07 3.16 -2.13
C ARG A 192 -6.12 4.19 -1.52
N ILE A 193 -6.63 5.40 -1.31
CA ILE A 193 -6.00 6.44 -0.50
C ILE A 193 -6.93 6.70 0.70
N THR A 194 -6.45 6.39 1.89
CA THR A 194 -7.21 6.47 3.15
C THR A 194 -6.55 7.46 4.09
N GLY A 195 -7.31 8.39 4.63
CA GLY A 195 -6.92 9.19 5.78
C GLY A 195 -7.19 8.39 7.05
N LEU A 196 -6.26 8.39 8.01
CA LEU A 196 -6.42 7.75 9.32
C LEU A 196 -5.56 8.43 10.38
N SER A 197 -5.87 8.16 11.65
CA SER A 197 -5.05 8.52 12.81
C SER A 197 -4.43 7.23 13.38
N LEU A 198 -3.11 7.21 13.52
CA LEU A 198 -2.36 6.13 14.17
C LEU A 198 -1.75 6.69 15.45
N GLY A 199 -2.41 6.51 16.58
CA GLY A 199 -1.96 7.08 17.85
C GLY A 199 -1.77 8.61 17.77
N GLY A 200 -2.70 9.31 17.11
CA GLY A 200 -2.61 10.77 16.91
C GLY A 200 -1.71 11.21 15.76
N ILE A 201 -0.95 10.32 15.13
CA ILE A 201 -0.22 10.62 13.89
C ILE A 201 -1.22 10.65 12.74
N LYS A 202 -1.36 11.80 12.07
CA LYS A 202 -2.28 11.93 10.92
C LYS A 202 -1.62 11.38 9.66
N VAL A 203 -2.12 10.25 9.17
CA VAL A 203 -1.53 9.51 8.04
C VAL A 203 -2.46 9.54 6.84
N LEU A 204 -1.90 9.85 5.67
CA LEU A 204 -2.50 9.53 4.38
C LEU A 204 -1.84 8.25 3.83
N LEU A 205 -2.60 7.16 3.86
CA LEU A 205 -2.11 5.82 3.54
C LEU A 205 -2.59 5.37 2.16
N CYS A 206 -1.66 4.97 1.30
CA CYS A 206 -1.97 4.35 0.01
C CYS A 206 -1.75 2.83 0.05
N PHE A 207 -2.66 2.04 -0.53
CA PHE A 207 -2.50 0.59 -0.64
C PHE A 207 -3.35 0.00 -1.76
N GLU A 208 -2.90 -1.13 -2.31
CA GLU A 208 -3.67 -1.92 -3.26
C GLU A 208 -4.82 -2.65 -2.55
N VAL A 209 -6.01 -2.65 -3.17
CA VAL A 209 -7.16 -3.46 -2.75
C VAL A 209 -7.42 -4.52 -3.82
N ASP A 210 -7.55 -5.77 -3.40
CA ASP A 210 -7.75 -6.89 -4.32
C ASP A 210 -9.16 -6.90 -4.93
N ALA A 211 -10.19 -6.69 -4.12
CA ALA A 211 -11.59 -6.70 -4.56
C ALA A 211 -12.53 -5.98 -3.58
N CYS A 212 -13.81 -5.88 -3.95
CA CYS A 212 -14.90 -5.52 -3.05
C CYS A 212 -16.12 -6.45 -3.20
N ILE A 213 -16.97 -6.49 -2.18
CA ILE A 213 -18.29 -7.12 -2.25
C ILE A 213 -19.34 -6.16 -2.81
N ARG A 214 -20.36 -6.69 -3.51
CA ARG A 214 -21.53 -5.89 -3.89
C ARG A 214 -22.34 -5.55 -2.64
N ILE A 215 -22.61 -4.27 -2.44
CA ILE A 215 -23.56 -3.82 -1.42
C ILE A 215 -24.95 -3.90 -2.07
N THR A 216 -25.81 -4.78 -1.57
CA THR A 216 -27.15 -5.03 -2.13
C THR A 216 -28.26 -4.21 -1.45
N ASN A 217 -27.93 -3.35 -0.48
CA ASN A 217 -28.93 -2.56 0.24
C ASN A 217 -29.44 -1.40 -0.62
N ALA A 218 -30.77 -1.24 -0.68
CA ALA A 218 -31.48 -0.28 -1.54
C ALA A 218 -31.12 1.20 -1.28
N GLU A 219 -30.64 1.55 -0.09
CA GLU A 219 -30.22 2.92 0.27
C GLU A 219 -28.77 3.25 -0.17
N ASP A 220 -27.93 2.23 -0.39
CA ASP A 220 -26.51 2.37 -0.80
C ASP A 220 -26.28 2.02 -2.28
N GLN A 221 -27.32 1.55 -2.98
CA GLN A 221 -27.24 1.22 -4.40
C GLN A 221 -26.84 2.44 -5.24
N ASP A 222 -27.30 3.64 -4.92
CA ASP A 222 -26.94 4.84 -5.70
C ASP A 222 -25.43 5.14 -5.67
N GLY A 223 -24.74 4.83 -4.57
CA GLY A 223 -23.29 5.04 -4.44
C GLY A 223 -22.46 4.06 -5.28
N LEU A 224 -22.80 2.77 -5.21
CA LEU A 224 -22.07 1.71 -5.93
C LEU A 224 -22.47 1.62 -7.41
N THR A 225 -23.76 1.74 -7.73
CA THR A 225 -24.26 1.77 -9.12
C THR A 225 -23.76 3.00 -9.85
N GLY A 226 -23.68 4.13 -9.14
CA GLY A 226 -22.88 5.28 -9.51
C GLY A 226 -21.46 4.85 -9.83
N ALA A 227 -20.66 4.41 -8.84
CA ALA A 227 -19.23 4.07 -8.99
C ALA A 227 -18.88 3.13 -10.17
N ILE A 228 -19.85 2.38 -10.70
CA ILE A 228 -19.72 1.42 -11.81
C ILE A 228 -20.12 2.04 -13.18
N ALA A 229 -20.62 3.27 -13.25
CA ALA A 229 -20.99 3.91 -14.51
C ALA A 229 -19.74 4.36 -15.31
N GLY A 230 -19.80 4.18 -16.65
CA GLY A 230 -18.74 4.23 -17.69
C GLY A 230 -17.70 5.37 -17.66
N PHE A 231 -17.27 5.92 -18.81
CA PHE A 231 -16.18 6.91 -18.86
C PHE A 231 -16.60 8.24 -19.46
N THR A 232 -15.98 9.32 -18.97
CA THR A 232 -15.93 10.60 -19.69
C THR A 232 -14.62 10.70 -20.47
N THR A 233 -14.67 11.18 -21.71
CA THR A 233 -13.54 11.16 -22.66
C THR A 233 -12.49 12.26 -22.44
N THR A 234 -12.68 13.15 -21.46
CA THR A 234 -11.74 14.25 -21.20
C THR A 234 -10.55 13.76 -20.37
N ALA A 235 -9.43 13.49 -21.04
CA ALA A 235 -8.17 13.17 -20.37
C ALA A 235 -7.56 14.45 -19.78
N LYS A 236 -7.29 14.44 -18.47
CA LYS A 236 -6.46 15.46 -17.82
C LYS A 236 -5.01 14.97 -17.70
N ARG A 237 -4.08 15.92 -17.60
CA ARG A 237 -2.66 15.60 -17.40
C ARG A 237 -2.20 16.14 -16.05
N PHE A 238 -1.56 15.26 -15.30
CA PHE A 238 -0.70 15.63 -14.19
C PHE A 238 0.75 15.32 -14.61
N PRO A 239 1.78 16.06 -14.16
CA PRO A 239 3.15 15.77 -14.56
C PRO A 239 3.51 14.28 -14.42
N GLY A 240 3.82 13.64 -15.54
CA GLY A 240 4.20 12.22 -15.59
C GLY A 240 3.07 11.19 -15.64
N VAL A 241 1.79 11.57 -15.45
CA VAL A 241 0.65 10.64 -15.49
C VAL A 241 -0.59 11.23 -16.17
N THR A 242 -1.25 10.42 -16.98
CA THR A 242 -2.53 10.79 -17.60
C THR A 242 -3.69 10.34 -16.71
N ILE A 243 -4.69 11.20 -16.53
CA ILE A 243 -5.88 10.93 -15.72
C ILE A 243 -7.06 10.74 -16.66
N ARG A 244 -7.71 9.57 -16.55
CA ARG A 244 -9.06 9.34 -17.07
C ARG A 244 -10.04 9.36 -15.93
N ARG A 245 -11.21 9.94 -16.17
CA ARG A 245 -12.24 10.06 -15.16
C ARG A 245 -13.29 8.98 -15.35
N SER A 246 -13.58 8.28 -14.27
CA SER A 246 -14.77 7.43 -14.18
C SER A 246 -16.00 8.32 -14.35
N ALA A 247 -17.07 7.79 -14.93
CA ALA A 247 -18.31 8.58 -15.10
C ALA A 247 -18.94 8.85 -13.75
N SER A 248 -18.75 7.96 -12.78
CA SER A 248 -19.00 8.29 -11.39
C SER A 248 -17.75 8.71 -10.64
N ARG A 249 -18.00 9.64 -9.72
CA ARG A 249 -17.02 10.18 -8.79
C ARG A 249 -17.13 9.54 -7.41
N THR A 250 -17.98 8.54 -7.24
CA THR A 250 -18.15 7.81 -5.99
C THR A 250 -17.02 6.81 -5.77
N ILE A 251 -16.53 6.80 -4.54
CA ILE A 251 -15.48 5.90 -4.09
C ILE A 251 -16.15 4.69 -3.42
N VAL A 252 -15.74 3.48 -3.80
CA VAL A 252 -16.24 2.24 -3.16
C VAL A 252 -16.02 2.31 -1.63
N PRO A 253 -17.04 2.04 -0.80
CA PRO A 253 -16.91 2.12 0.66
C PRO A 253 -15.84 1.19 1.23
N GLN A 254 -15.10 1.65 2.24
CA GLN A 254 -14.06 0.86 2.90
C GLN A 254 -14.61 -0.45 3.49
N SER A 255 -15.82 -0.40 4.06
CA SER A 255 -16.54 -1.54 4.64
C SER A 255 -16.81 -2.69 3.66
N SER A 256 -16.75 -2.42 2.35
CA SER A 256 -16.96 -3.44 1.31
C SER A 256 -15.66 -4.03 0.75
N THR A 257 -14.50 -3.54 1.17
CA THR A 257 -13.22 -4.00 0.61
C THR A 257 -12.81 -5.36 1.17
N ILE A 258 -12.21 -6.20 0.33
CA ILE A 258 -11.74 -7.53 0.72
C ILE A 258 -10.29 -7.74 0.24
N GLU A 259 -9.50 -8.44 1.04
CA GLU A 259 -8.23 -9.02 0.58
C GLU A 259 -8.47 -10.47 0.15
N LEU A 260 -7.94 -10.85 -1.01
CA LEU A 260 -8.02 -12.19 -1.54
C LEU A 260 -6.67 -12.89 -1.37
N ARG A 261 -6.67 -14.04 -0.69
CA ARG A 261 -5.46 -14.84 -0.47
C ARG A 261 -5.66 -16.26 -0.94
N THR A 262 -4.61 -16.81 -1.53
CA THR A 262 -4.51 -18.23 -1.82
C THR A 262 -3.46 -18.89 -0.94
N ARG A 263 -3.72 -20.12 -0.52
CA ARG A 263 -2.77 -20.89 0.30
C ARG A 263 -2.81 -22.38 -0.03
N VAL A 264 -1.64 -23.00 -0.10
CA VAL A 264 -1.55 -24.46 -0.25
C VAL A 264 -2.20 -25.13 0.97
N ALA A 265 -3.14 -26.04 0.75
CA ALA A 265 -4.06 -26.54 1.78
C ALA A 265 -3.38 -27.16 3.02
N HIS A 266 -2.24 -27.83 2.85
CA HIS A 266 -1.51 -28.45 3.96
C HIS A 266 -0.60 -27.48 4.74
N ARG A 267 -0.49 -26.20 4.32
CA ARG A 267 0.36 -25.21 4.98
C ARG A 267 -0.46 -24.34 5.91
N LEU A 268 0.04 -24.17 7.14
CA LEU A 268 -0.53 -23.25 8.12
C LEU A 268 -0.59 -21.81 7.58
N VAL A 269 -1.62 -21.09 8.03
CA VAL A 269 -1.86 -19.67 7.76
C VAL A 269 -1.05 -18.84 8.75
N ASP A 270 -0.31 -17.86 8.23
CA ASP A 270 0.47 -16.92 9.05
C ASP A 270 -0.45 -15.77 9.48
N TRP A 271 -1.35 -16.07 10.43
CA TRP A 271 -2.41 -15.16 10.86
C TRP A 271 -1.88 -13.85 11.43
N GLU A 272 -0.83 -13.88 12.25
CA GLU A 272 -0.21 -12.66 12.79
C GLU A 272 0.22 -11.70 11.67
N SER A 273 0.87 -12.23 10.63
CA SER A 273 1.36 -11.45 9.51
C SER A 273 0.25 -10.94 8.59
N ILE A 274 -0.81 -11.73 8.42
CA ILE A 274 -1.98 -11.37 7.61
C ILE A 274 -2.83 -10.33 8.36
N TYR A 275 -3.17 -10.59 9.61
CA TYR A 275 -3.98 -9.71 10.44
C TYR A 275 -3.33 -8.33 10.54
N SER A 276 -2.04 -8.26 10.90
CA SER A 276 -1.31 -6.98 10.98
C SER A 276 -1.34 -6.20 9.65
N GLN A 277 -1.27 -6.90 8.51
CA GLN A 277 -1.37 -6.26 7.19
C GLN A 277 -2.77 -5.66 6.97
N LEU A 278 -3.82 -6.42 7.27
CA LEU A 278 -5.21 -6.00 7.06
C LEU A 278 -5.63 -4.92 8.04
N TYR A 279 -5.16 -5.00 9.28
CA TYR A 279 -5.33 -3.98 10.31
C TYR A 279 -4.69 -2.65 9.87
N LEU A 280 -3.47 -2.64 9.32
CA LEU A 280 -2.87 -1.41 8.82
C LEU A 280 -3.67 -0.75 7.68
N SER A 281 -4.31 -1.53 6.80
CA SER A 281 -5.19 -0.98 5.75
C SER A 281 -6.65 -0.82 6.16
N GLN A 282 -7.02 -1.23 7.38
CA GLN A 282 -8.40 -1.28 7.85
C GLN A 282 -9.30 -2.03 6.85
N THR A 283 -8.80 -3.14 6.30
CA THR A 283 -9.52 -3.99 5.35
C THR A 283 -10.37 -5.00 6.13
N PRO A 284 -11.71 -4.93 6.08
CA PRO A 284 -12.58 -5.63 7.02
C PRO A 284 -12.66 -7.14 6.79
N TYR A 285 -12.40 -7.62 5.57
CA TYR A 285 -12.57 -9.04 5.26
C TYR A 285 -11.35 -9.65 4.58
N LEU A 286 -11.05 -10.88 4.98
CA LEU A 286 -10.13 -11.79 4.30
C LEU A 286 -10.92 -12.94 3.68
N TYR A 287 -10.71 -13.16 2.38
CA TYR A 287 -11.27 -14.28 1.66
C TYR A 287 -10.09 -15.21 1.29
N LEU A 288 -9.99 -16.34 2.01
CA LEU A 288 -8.88 -17.27 1.94
C LEU A 288 -9.27 -18.53 1.16
N ALA A 289 -8.70 -18.70 -0.03
CA ALA A 289 -8.90 -19.89 -0.85
C ALA A 289 -7.76 -20.88 -0.68
N LYS A 290 -8.05 -22.03 -0.06
CA LYS A 290 -7.10 -23.14 0.07
C LYS A 290 -7.06 -23.96 -1.20
N HIS A 291 -5.88 -24.43 -1.60
CA HIS A 291 -5.71 -25.14 -2.87
C HIS A 291 -4.71 -26.30 -2.82
N LYS A 292 -4.90 -27.26 -3.73
CA LYS A 292 -3.94 -28.32 -4.06
C LYS A 292 -3.66 -28.24 -5.56
N ARG A 293 -2.49 -27.69 -5.92
CA ARG A 293 -2.16 -27.29 -7.30
C ARG A 293 -3.22 -26.32 -7.84
N GLU A 294 -3.74 -26.54 -9.03
CA GLU A 294 -4.78 -25.71 -9.66
C GLU A 294 -6.17 -25.79 -9.03
N HIS A 295 -6.43 -26.76 -8.14
CA HIS A 295 -7.75 -27.03 -7.60
C HIS A 295 -7.97 -26.31 -6.27
N PHE A 296 -9.06 -25.57 -6.17
CA PHE A 296 -9.40 -24.73 -5.02
C PHE A 296 -10.61 -25.26 -4.26
N GLN A 297 -10.56 -25.09 -2.95
CA GLN A 297 -11.72 -25.22 -2.06
C GLN A 297 -12.52 -23.90 -2.06
N PRO A 298 -13.79 -23.93 -1.64
CA PRO A 298 -14.54 -22.72 -1.37
C PRO A 298 -13.75 -21.76 -0.47
N ALA A 299 -13.77 -20.46 -0.77
CA ALA A 299 -13.04 -19.48 0.02
C ALA A 299 -13.62 -19.38 1.44
N GLU A 300 -12.74 -19.51 2.43
CA GLU A 300 -13.04 -19.22 3.84
C GLU A 300 -13.12 -17.71 4.01
N LYS A 301 -14.25 -17.23 4.56
CA LYS A 301 -14.51 -15.80 4.76
C LYS A 301 -14.28 -15.47 6.22
N HIS A 302 -13.34 -14.57 6.49
CA HIS A 302 -13.04 -14.11 7.83
C HIS A 302 -13.33 -12.62 7.96
N ASP A 303 -14.11 -12.28 8.98
CA ASP A 303 -14.33 -10.92 9.44
C ASP A 303 -13.21 -10.54 10.40
N LEU A 304 -12.50 -9.45 10.11
CA LEU A 304 -11.41 -8.97 10.95
C LEU A 304 -11.90 -8.53 12.33
N ALA A 305 -13.16 -8.10 12.45
CA ALA A 305 -13.80 -7.76 13.73
C ALA A 305 -14.44 -8.97 14.42
N GLY A 306 -14.37 -10.15 13.80
CA GLY A 306 -14.97 -11.37 14.33
C GLY A 306 -14.23 -11.94 15.54
N PRO A 307 -14.92 -12.70 16.41
CA PRO A 307 -14.33 -13.27 17.64
C PRO A 307 -13.19 -14.26 17.36
N GLU A 308 -13.17 -14.91 16.19
CA GLU A 308 -12.10 -15.83 15.77
C GLU A 308 -10.72 -15.15 15.76
N LEU A 309 -10.67 -13.86 15.43
CA LEU A 309 -9.42 -13.13 15.21
C LEU A 309 -9.07 -12.16 16.35
N GLN A 310 -9.81 -12.19 17.46
CA GLN A 310 -9.64 -11.23 18.55
C GLN A 310 -8.24 -11.26 19.17
N GLY A 311 -7.64 -12.44 19.36
CA GLY A 311 -6.26 -12.54 19.87
C GLY A 311 -5.23 -11.88 18.94
N TYR A 312 -5.45 -11.94 17.63
CA TYR A 312 -4.60 -11.26 16.65
C TYR A 312 -4.85 -9.73 16.63
N ALA A 313 -6.08 -9.30 16.94
CA ALA A 313 -6.42 -7.90 17.14
C ALA A 313 -5.60 -7.28 18.28
N GLU A 314 -5.64 -7.91 19.44
CA GLU A 314 -4.91 -7.48 20.64
C GLU A 314 -3.39 -7.41 20.38
N GLN A 315 -2.85 -8.43 19.70
CA GLN A 315 -1.44 -8.46 19.31
C GLN A 315 -1.07 -7.33 18.33
N ALA A 316 -1.93 -7.06 17.34
CA ALA A 316 -1.70 -5.98 16.38
C ALA A 316 -1.74 -4.61 17.06
N GLU A 317 -2.71 -4.36 17.95
CA GLU A 317 -2.82 -3.13 18.74
C GLU A 317 -1.61 -2.92 19.65
N ALA A 318 -1.10 -3.97 20.30
CA ALA A 318 0.14 -3.91 21.07
C ALA A 318 1.36 -3.56 20.19
N GLY A 319 1.41 -4.10 18.98
CA GLY A 319 2.44 -3.76 17.99
C GLY A 319 2.35 -2.31 17.51
N MET A 320 1.16 -1.72 17.45
CA MET A 320 0.97 -0.34 17.00
C MET A 320 1.63 0.68 17.93
N VAL A 321 1.70 0.42 19.24
CA VAL A 321 2.39 1.29 20.19
C VAL A 321 3.85 1.46 19.79
N LYS A 322 4.54 0.35 19.50
CA LYS A 322 5.94 0.36 19.06
C LYS A 322 6.12 1.02 17.70
N LEU A 323 5.14 0.85 16.80
CA LEU A 323 5.14 1.52 15.50
C LEU A 323 4.95 3.03 15.64
N GLN A 324 4.04 3.48 16.50
CA GLN A 324 3.81 4.89 16.78
C GLN A 324 5.09 5.54 17.32
N ASP A 325 5.73 4.92 18.32
CA ASP A 325 6.96 5.43 18.93
C ASP A 325 8.08 5.65 17.90
N VAL A 326 8.33 4.66 17.04
CA VAL A 326 9.37 4.80 16.01
C VAL A 326 8.98 5.82 14.95
N LEU A 327 7.70 5.89 14.56
CA LEU A 327 7.23 6.88 13.60
C LEU A 327 7.43 8.30 14.14
N LEU A 328 7.02 8.60 15.37
CA LEU A 328 7.22 9.92 15.98
C LEU A 328 8.70 10.34 15.94
N GLN A 329 9.60 9.43 16.29
CA GLN A 329 11.03 9.71 16.25
C GLN A 329 11.57 9.93 14.84
N ILE A 330 11.11 9.16 13.84
CA ILE A 330 11.52 9.34 12.44
C ILE A 330 10.99 10.67 11.90
N LEU A 331 9.72 10.97 12.16
CA LEU A 331 9.07 12.20 11.71
C LEU A 331 9.75 13.43 12.28
N GLU A 332 10.00 13.45 13.60
CA GLU A 332 10.72 14.54 14.26
C GLU A 332 12.12 14.74 13.65
N CYS A 333 12.87 13.64 13.45
CA CYS A 333 14.21 13.69 12.88
C CYS A 333 14.20 14.20 11.43
N ALA A 334 13.28 13.71 10.60
CA ALA A 334 13.16 14.13 9.21
C ALA A 334 12.75 15.61 9.08
N LYS A 335 11.85 16.10 9.93
CA LYS A 335 11.45 17.51 9.95
C LYS A 335 12.61 18.43 10.35
N LYS A 336 13.45 18.01 11.32
CA LYS A 336 14.65 18.77 11.74
C LYS A 336 15.70 18.92 10.63
N GLU A 337 15.83 17.93 9.75
CA GLU A 337 16.76 18.01 8.61
C GLU A 337 16.25 18.95 7.50
N GLY A 338 14.94 19.20 7.42
CA GLY A 338 14.32 20.20 6.55
C GLY A 338 13.97 19.73 5.12
N GLU A 339 13.23 20.57 4.41
CA GLU A 339 12.82 20.31 3.02
C GLU A 339 14.01 20.18 2.07
N GLY A 340 13.87 19.32 1.05
CA GLY A 340 14.88 19.16 -0.01
C GLY A 340 16.10 18.33 0.37
N MET A 341 16.20 17.91 1.64
CA MET A 341 17.20 16.94 2.08
C MET A 341 16.71 15.52 1.77
N GLY A 342 17.28 14.91 0.73
CA GLY A 342 17.00 13.52 0.40
C GLY A 342 17.54 12.59 1.48
N MET A 343 16.66 11.92 2.23
CA MET A 343 17.04 10.99 3.30
C MET A 343 16.54 9.58 3.03
N SER A 344 17.25 8.58 3.52
CA SER A 344 16.78 7.20 3.46
C SER A 344 16.77 6.60 4.84
N LEU A 345 15.66 5.98 5.19
CA LEU A 345 15.61 5.04 6.28
C LEU A 345 16.04 3.67 5.76
N ALA A 346 17.08 3.10 6.36
CA ALA A 346 17.65 1.82 5.97
C ALA A 346 17.68 0.88 7.17
N CYS A 347 17.14 -0.33 6.98
CA CYS A 347 17.26 -1.44 7.89
C CYS A 347 18.19 -2.48 7.27
N GLN A 348 19.33 -2.73 7.92
CA GLN A 348 20.28 -3.77 7.54
C GLN A 348 20.64 -4.59 8.77
N ASP A 349 20.52 -5.92 8.66
CA ASP A 349 20.86 -6.86 9.74
C ASP A 349 20.15 -6.52 11.07
N GLY A 350 18.89 -6.04 10.98
CA GLY A 350 18.08 -5.62 12.12
C GLY A 350 18.37 -4.23 12.69
N SER A 351 19.43 -3.56 12.24
CA SER A 351 19.75 -2.18 12.63
C SER A 351 19.03 -1.18 11.73
N LEU A 352 18.27 -0.25 12.32
CA LEU A 352 17.52 0.80 11.61
C LEU A 352 18.14 2.16 11.87
N ALA A 353 18.42 2.90 10.80
CA ALA A 353 18.89 4.27 10.91
C ALA A 353 18.41 5.14 9.74
N LEU A 354 18.34 6.45 10.01
CA LEU A 354 18.09 7.48 9.01
C LEU A 354 19.43 7.99 8.50
N TYR A 355 19.60 8.08 7.18
CA TYR A 355 20.83 8.50 6.52
C TYR A 355 20.53 9.66 5.57
N ARG A 356 21.50 10.56 5.40
CA ARG A 356 21.49 11.47 4.24
C ARG A 356 21.85 10.69 2.99
N ARG A 357 21.19 10.99 1.87
CA ARG A 357 21.58 10.47 0.56
C ARG A 357 22.61 11.37 -0.10
N LYS A 358 23.47 10.79 -0.93
CA LYS A 358 24.28 11.57 -1.88
C LYS A 358 23.38 12.44 -2.75
N LYS A 359 23.72 13.71 -2.92
CA LYS A 359 22.98 14.65 -3.76
C LYS A 359 22.78 14.10 -5.17
N GLY A 360 21.55 14.21 -5.69
CA GLY A 360 21.20 13.69 -7.02
C GLY A 360 20.91 12.19 -7.09
N THR A 361 20.88 11.49 -5.95
CA THR A 361 20.55 10.05 -5.88
C THR A 361 19.16 9.80 -5.27
N GLY A 362 18.61 8.62 -5.53
CA GLY A 362 17.24 8.25 -5.17
C GLY A 362 16.20 8.82 -6.13
N ARG A 363 14.92 8.53 -5.87
CA ARG A 363 13.81 9.10 -6.63
C ARG A 363 13.29 10.30 -5.85
N ALA A 364 13.49 11.50 -6.37
CA ALA A 364 12.94 12.70 -5.76
C ALA A 364 11.41 12.68 -5.84
N VAL A 365 10.74 13.23 -4.82
CA VAL A 365 9.29 13.36 -4.81
C VAL A 365 8.76 14.24 -5.96
N GLY A 366 9.53 15.24 -6.38
CA GLY A 366 9.15 16.16 -7.47
C GLY A 366 8.62 17.49 -6.95
N LYS A 367 8.97 18.59 -7.63
CA LYS A 367 8.64 19.96 -7.20
C LYS A 367 7.14 20.21 -7.21
N GLU A 368 6.44 19.60 -8.15
CA GLU A 368 4.99 19.66 -8.32
C GLU A 368 4.23 19.09 -7.12
N ILE A 369 4.73 18.02 -6.50
CA ILE A 369 4.15 17.45 -5.29
C ILE A 369 4.50 18.31 -4.08
N LEU A 370 5.77 18.73 -3.94
CA LEU A 370 6.20 19.59 -2.83
C LEU A 370 5.43 20.92 -2.80
N ALA A 371 5.09 21.49 -3.96
CA ALA A 371 4.30 22.71 -4.04
C ALA A 371 2.90 22.55 -3.43
N MET A 372 2.29 21.36 -3.49
CA MET A 372 0.94 21.11 -2.95
C MET A 372 0.85 21.30 -1.44
N PHE A 373 1.95 21.05 -0.72
CA PHE A 373 2.03 21.26 0.73
C PHE A 373 2.18 22.75 1.11
N LYS A 374 2.45 23.62 0.14
CA LYS A 374 2.58 25.08 0.36
C LYS A 374 1.24 25.81 0.24
N PHE A 375 0.32 25.30 -0.58
CA PHE A 375 -1.03 25.87 -0.77
C PHE A 375 -1.96 25.74 0.46
N GLY A 376 -1.57 24.96 1.47
CA GLY A 376 -2.38 24.74 2.68
C GLY A 376 -2.14 25.72 3.82
N LYS A 377 -1.28 26.75 3.64
CA LYS A 377 -0.87 27.70 4.69
C LYS A 377 -1.66 29.02 4.72
N GLU A 378 -2.68 29.16 3.87
CA GLU A 378 -3.63 30.28 3.89
C GLU A 378 -4.96 29.89 4.54
#